data_AF-A0AAJ2U4Z1-F1
#
_entry.id   AF-A0AAJ2U4Z1-F1
#
_cell.length_a   1.000
_cell.length_b   1.000
_cell.length_c   1.000
_cell.angle_alpha   90.00
_cell.angle_beta   90.00
_cell.angle_gamma   90.00
#
_symmetry.space_group_name_H-M   'P 1'
#
loop_
_entity.id
_entity.type
_entity.pdbx_description
1 polymer ?
#
loop_
_entity_poly.entity_id
_entity_poly.type
_entity_poly.pdbx_seq_one_letter_code
_entity_poly.pdbx_strand_id
1 'polypeptide(L)'
;LIHQERYQAFLAKKEAIEAEKDRLRSTILKPTNATVQELIHSIGGSELKDGIRASDLLKRPEMTYELLETLTKPETDLDHELKEQVEIQIKYEGYIEKSLQQVERLKKMEDKKIPENID
;
A
#
# COMPACT_ATOMS: atom_id res chain seq x y z
N LEU A 1 -3.30 -30.07 -7.94
CA LEU A 1 -4.37 -29.12 -7.56
C LEU A 1 -4.18 -28.76 -6.10
N ILE A 2 -4.42 -27.50 -5.72
CA ILE A 2 -4.24 -27.03 -4.35
C ILE A 2 -5.40 -27.56 -3.48
N HIS A 3 -5.12 -28.05 -2.27
CA HIS A 3 -6.16 -28.47 -1.34
C HIS A 3 -7.05 -27.31 -0.91
N GLN A 4 -8.35 -27.57 -0.71
CA GLN A 4 -9.36 -26.55 -0.40
C GLN A 4 -8.99 -25.72 0.84
N GLU A 5 -8.48 -26.34 1.89
CA GLU A 5 -8.04 -25.66 3.12
C GLU A 5 -6.96 -24.60 2.84
N ARG A 6 -5.96 -24.95 2.03
CA ARG A 6 -4.88 -24.02 1.66
C ARG A 6 -5.40 -22.85 0.82
N TYR A 7 -6.41 -23.10 -0.03
CA TYR A 7 -7.04 -22.04 -0.80
C TYR A 7 -7.87 -21.09 0.09
N GLN A 8 -8.63 -21.63 1.06
CA GLN A 8 -9.40 -20.82 2.00
C GLN A 8 -8.50 -19.96 2.91
N ALA A 9 -7.41 -20.54 3.42
CA ALA A 9 -6.42 -19.78 4.21
C ALA A 9 -5.81 -18.63 3.40
N PHE A 10 -5.53 -18.87 2.11
CA PHE A 10 -5.04 -17.82 1.20
C PHE A 10 -6.07 -16.70 1.01
N LEU A 11 -7.36 -17.04 0.79
CA LEU A 11 -8.42 -16.05 0.64
C LEU A 11 -8.60 -15.20 1.90
N ALA A 12 -8.65 -15.83 3.08
CA ALA A 12 -8.79 -15.12 4.35
C ALA A 12 -7.62 -14.14 4.58
N LYS A 13 -6.39 -14.57 4.30
CA LYS A 13 -5.22 -13.70 4.39
C LYS A 13 -5.30 -12.53 3.41
N LYS A 14 -5.72 -12.78 2.17
CA LYS A 14 -5.88 -11.73 1.16
C LYS A 14 -6.92 -10.68 1.61
N GLU A 15 -8.06 -11.14 2.13
CA GLU A 15 -9.11 -10.27 2.65
C GLU A 15 -8.61 -9.40 3.81
N ALA A 16 -7.88 -10.01 4.77
CA ALA A 16 -7.35 -9.29 5.91
C ALA A 16 -6.30 -8.21 5.51
N ILE A 17 -5.47 -8.49 4.49
CA ILE A 17 -4.54 -7.51 3.93
C ILE A 17 -5.29 -6.32 3.30
N GLU A 18 -6.31 -6.58 2.48
CA GLU A 18 -7.08 -5.51 1.85
C GLU A 18 -7.86 -4.67 2.87
N ALA A 19 -8.46 -5.32 3.88
CA ALA A 19 -9.15 -4.62 4.96
C ALA A 19 -8.23 -3.65 5.70
N GLU A 20 -7.00 -4.06 6.01
CA GLU A 20 -6.04 -3.19 6.68
C GLU A 20 -5.56 -2.05 5.76
N LYS A 21 -5.32 -2.32 4.48
CA LYS A 21 -5.00 -1.27 3.50
C LYS A 21 -6.10 -0.21 3.42
N ASP A 22 -7.36 -0.64 3.43
CA ASP A 22 -8.51 0.26 3.36
C ASP A 22 -8.68 1.07 4.66
N ARG A 23 -8.41 0.47 5.82
CA ARG A 23 -8.33 1.19 7.09
C ARG A 23 -7.27 2.29 7.05
N LEU A 24 -6.07 2.00 6.55
CA LEU A 24 -4.97 2.96 6.43
C LEU A 24 -5.24 4.04 5.36
N ARG A 25 -6.02 3.76 4.32
CA ARG A 25 -6.49 4.75 3.34
C ARG A 25 -7.56 5.69 3.90
N SER A 26 -8.35 5.21 4.84
CA SER A 26 -9.44 5.97 5.46
C SER A 26 -8.99 6.75 6.71
N THR A 27 -7.86 6.35 7.32
CA THR A 27 -7.31 6.99 8.51
C THR A 27 -6.49 8.24 8.15
N ILE A 28 -6.87 9.39 8.68
CA ILE A 28 -6.15 10.66 8.50
C ILE A 28 -5.42 11.03 9.79
N LEU A 29 -4.11 11.19 9.71
CA LEU A 29 -3.25 11.67 10.77
C LEU A 29 -3.09 13.18 10.62
N LYS A 30 -3.36 13.92 11.70
CA LYS A 30 -3.32 15.39 11.70
C LYS A 30 -1.98 15.91 12.24
N PRO A 31 -1.45 17.01 11.67
CA PRO A 31 -0.20 17.62 12.16
C PRO A 31 -0.32 18.19 13.57
N THR A 32 -1.54 18.45 14.04
CA THR A 32 -1.82 18.91 15.41
C THR A 32 -1.62 17.84 16.48
N ASN A 33 -1.43 16.57 16.08
CA ASN A 33 -1.10 15.50 17.01
C ASN A 33 0.41 15.50 17.27
N ALA A 34 0.81 15.89 18.49
CA ALA A 34 2.20 15.97 18.90
C ALA A 34 2.94 14.64 18.72
N THR A 35 2.31 13.51 19.07
CA THR A 35 2.90 12.17 18.93
C THR A 35 3.22 11.83 17.48
N VAL A 36 2.39 12.27 16.53
CA VAL A 36 2.66 12.07 15.09
C VAL A 36 3.89 12.86 14.67
N GLN A 37 3.99 14.13 15.06
CA GLN A 37 5.13 14.97 14.70
C GLN A 37 6.43 14.50 15.36
N GLU A 38 6.38 14.13 16.64
CA GLU A 38 7.50 13.58 17.39
C GLU A 38 8.04 12.30 16.77
N LEU A 39 7.15 11.36 16.41
CA LEU A 39 7.55 10.13 15.75
C LEU A 39 8.28 10.43 14.43
N ILE A 40 7.68 11.27 13.58
CA ILE A 40 8.26 11.66 12.28
C ILE A 40 9.63 12.31 12.46
N HIS A 41 9.79 13.21 13.43
CA HIS A 41 11.10 13.83 13.70
C HIS A 41 12.12 12.81 14.21
N SER A 42 11.73 11.90 15.09
CA SER A 42 12.64 10.90 15.69
C SER A 42 13.22 9.92 14.65
N ILE A 43 12.51 9.68 13.56
CA ILE A 43 12.96 8.84 12.44
C ILE A 43 13.62 9.65 11.31
N GLY A 44 13.83 10.95 11.51
CA GLY A 44 14.47 11.85 10.54
C GLY A 44 13.58 12.25 9.35
N GLY A 45 12.27 12.07 9.48
CA GLY A 45 11.29 12.44 8.46
C GLY A 45 10.96 13.93 8.46
N SER A 46 10.30 14.38 7.38
CA SER A 46 9.86 15.77 7.24
C SER A 46 8.53 16.04 7.95
N GLU A 47 8.43 17.16 8.67
CA GLU A 47 7.21 17.59 9.38
C GLU A 47 5.95 17.57 8.48
N LEU A 48 4.81 17.21 9.07
CA LEU A 48 3.51 17.33 8.40
C LEU A 48 3.01 18.77 8.46
N LYS A 49 2.64 19.33 7.30
CA LYS A 49 1.98 20.64 7.21
C LYS A 49 0.45 20.53 7.22
N ASP A 50 -0.06 19.46 6.63
CA ASP A 50 -1.48 19.16 6.48
C ASP A 50 -1.77 17.72 6.93
N GLY A 51 -3.06 17.38 7.02
CA GLY A 51 -3.46 16.01 7.29
C GLY A 51 -2.98 15.05 6.20
N ILE A 52 -2.45 13.90 6.60
CA ILE A 52 -1.96 12.84 5.69
C ILE A 52 -2.71 11.54 5.96
N ARG A 53 -2.98 10.74 4.93
CA ARG A 53 -3.48 9.38 5.15
C ARG A 53 -2.38 8.53 5.77
N ALA A 54 -2.75 7.60 6.65
CA ALA A 54 -1.78 6.66 7.24
C ALA A 54 -1.07 5.84 6.15
N SER A 55 -1.80 5.44 5.11
CA SER A 55 -1.23 4.79 3.90
C SER A 55 -0.21 5.66 3.16
N ASP A 56 -0.44 6.97 3.03
CA ASP A 56 0.50 7.88 2.38
C ASP A 56 1.73 8.17 3.26
N LEU A 57 1.57 8.17 4.58
CA LEU A 57 2.69 8.25 5.51
C LEU A 57 3.58 7.00 5.42
N LEU A 58 2.98 5.81 5.27
CA LEU A 58 3.69 4.54 5.15
C LEU A 58 4.52 4.41 3.85
N LYS A 59 4.21 5.22 2.83
CA LYS A 59 5.02 5.31 1.60
C LYS A 59 6.35 6.01 1.81
N ARG A 60 6.53 6.75 2.91
CA ARG A 60 7.82 7.39 3.21
C ARG A 60 8.86 6.33 3.56
N PRO A 61 10.08 6.41 3.00
CA PRO A 61 11.09 5.36 3.16
C PRO A 61 11.50 5.13 4.61
N GLU A 62 11.43 6.16 5.45
CA GLU A 62 11.73 6.10 6.88
C GLU A 62 10.63 5.44 7.74
N MET A 63 9.42 5.22 7.19
CA MET A 63 8.27 4.71 7.93
C MET A 63 8.13 3.18 7.77
N THR A 64 7.77 2.49 8.84
CA THR A 64 7.37 1.06 8.83
C THR A 64 5.97 0.89 9.39
N TYR A 65 5.36 -0.28 9.18
CA TYR A 65 4.05 -0.58 9.73
C TYR A 65 4.07 -0.53 11.26
N GLU A 66 5.10 -1.08 11.91
CA GLU A 66 5.21 -1.11 13.37
C GLU A 66 5.23 0.30 13.96
N LEU A 67 5.95 1.23 13.32
CA LEU A 67 5.96 2.63 13.73
C LEU A 67 4.58 3.26 13.54
N LEU A 68 3.94 3.01 12.39
CA LEU A 68 2.61 3.52 12.09
C LEU A 68 1.53 2.99 13.06
N GLU A 69 1.64 1.74 13.49
CA GLU A 69 0.74 1.09 14.44
C GLU A 69 0.74 1.83 15.80
N THR A 70 1.85 2.45 16.19
CA THR A 70 1.91 3.28 17.41
C THR A 70 1.05 4.54 17.31
N LEU A 71 0.80 5.03 16.09
CA LEU A 71 -0.05 6.19 15.84
C LEU A 71 -1.51 5.81 15.60
N THR A 72 -1.73 4.66 14.96
CA THR A 72 -3.07 4.17 14.62
C THR A 72 -3.14 2.64 14.69
N LYS A 73 -3.45 2.15 15.89
CA LYS A 73 -3.60 0.72 16.14
C LYS A 73 -4.83 0.14 15.40
N PRO A 74 -4.72 -1.02 14.73
CA PRO A 74 -5.87 -1.72 14.19
C PRO A 74 -6.79 -2.23 15.32
N GLU A 75 -8.06 -2.48 15.01
CA GLU A 75 -9.04 -3.01 15.98
C GLU A 75 -8.71 -4.44 16.43
N THR A 76 -8.13 -5.23 15.52
CA THR A 76 -7.67 -6.59 15.79
C THR A 76 -6.15 -6.64 15.61
N ASP A 77 -5.46 -7.32 16.53
CA ASP A 77 -4.02 -7.52 16.41
C ASP A 77 -3.71 -8.34 15.15
N LEU A 78 -2.80 -7.83 14.34
CA LEU A 78 -2.36 -8.47 13.09
C LEU A 78 -1.06 -9.23 13.33
N ASP A 79 -0.90 -10.37 12.65
CA ASP A 79 0.37 -11.09 12.68
C ASP A 79 1.46 -10.35 11.89
N HIS A 80 2.72 -10.69 12.15
CA HIS A 80 3.87 -10.05 11.49
C HIS A 80 3.84 -10.21 9.97
N GLU A 81 3.41 -11.36 9.46
CA GLU A 81 3.39 -11.62 8.03
C GLU A 81 2.39 -10.71 7.33
N LEU A 82 1.23 -10.48 7.93
CA LEU A 82 0.21 -9.58 7.43
C LEU A 82 0.69 -8.12 7.45
N LYS A 83 1.30 -7.67 8.56
CA LYS A 83 1.89 -6.32 8.68
C LYS A 83 2.91 -6.06 7.58
N GLU A 84 3.84 -7.00 7.38
CA GLU A 84 4.85 -6.94 6.32
C GLU A 84 4.21 -6.89 4.93
N GLN A 85 3.20 -7.73 4.65
CA GLN A 85 2.52 -7.72 3.35
C GLN A 85 1.79 -6.40 3.09
N VAL A 86 1.15 -5.80 4.10
CA VAL A 86 0.52 -4.49 3.98
C VAL A 86 1.55 -3.41 3.68
N GLU A 87 2.67 -3.39 4.42
CA GLU A 87 3.76 -2.43 4.21
C GLU A 87 4.32 -2.51 2.79
N ILE A 88 4.69 -3.72 2.35
CA ILE A 88 5.22 -3.96 1.01
C ILE A 88 4.21 -3.48 -0.03
N GLN A 89 2.96 -3.94 0.05
CA GLN A 89 1.97 -3.58 -0.97
C GLN A 89 1.73 -2.08 -1.05
N ILE A 90 1.66 -1.37 0.08
CA ILE A 90 1.47 0.09 0.09
C ILE A 90 2.70 0.82 -0.46
N LYS A 91 3.91 0.43 -0.06
CA LYS A 91 5.15 1.08 -0.55
C LYS A 91 5.34 0.90 -2.06
N TYR A 92 4.92 -0.23 -2.60
CA TYR A 92 5.10 -0.56 -4.02
C TYR A 92 3.88 -0.29 -4.90
N GLU A 93 2.71 0.11 -4.35
CA GLU A 93 1.47 0.25 -5.13
C GLU A 93 1.63 1.18 -6.34
N GLY A 94 2.29 2.33 -6.18
CA GLY A 94 2.49 3.28 -7.28
C GLY A 94 3.44 2.77 -8.38
N TYR A 95 4.45 1.97 -8.01
CA TYR A 95 5.36 1.36 -8.98
C TYR A 95 4.66 0.24 -9.76
N ILE A 96 3.85 -0.55 -9.08
CA ILE A 96 3.05 -1.62 -9.69
C ILE A 96 2.02 -1.02 -10.65
N GLU A 97 1.29 0.01 -10.23
CA GLU A 97 0.30 0.69 -11.06
C GLU A 97 0.94 1.28 -12.33
N LYS A 98 2.07 1.98 -12.18
CA LYS A 98 2.82 2.53 -13.32
C LYS A 98 3.29 1.44 -14.29
N SER A 99 3.73 0.29 -13.76
CA SER A 99 4.17 -0.85 -14.58
C SER A 99 3.01 -1.47 -15.35
N LEU A 100 1.84 -1.64 -14.71
CA LEU A 100 0.62 -2.15 -15.35
C LEU A 100 0.14 -1.21 -16.46
N GLN A 101 0.16 0.11 -16.24
CA GLN A 101 -0.18 1.10 -17.27
C GLN A 101 0.75 1.02 -18.49
N GLN A 102 2.03 0.70 -18.31
CA GLN A 102 2.96 0.48 -19.43
C GLN A 102 2.62 -0.78 -20.21
N VAL A 103 2.32 -1.89 -19.51
CA VAL A 103 1.90 -3.16 -20.14
C VAL A 103 0.63 -2.95 -20.96
N GLU A 104 -0.37 -2.23 -20.44
CA GLU A 104 -1.60 -1.93 -21.18
C GLU A 104 -1.36 -1.11 -22.44
N ARG A 105 -0.44 -0.12 -22.38
CA ARG A 105 -0.07 0.68 -23.55
C ARG A 105 0.60 -0.18 -24.63
N LEU A 106 1.50 -1.08 -24.23
CA LEU A 106 2.17 -2.02 -25.14
C LEU A 106 1.17 -2.96 -25.81
N LYS A 107 0.27 -3.58 -25.04
CA LYS A 107 -0.80 -4.43 -25.60
C LYS A 107 -1.65 -3.68 -26.63
N LYS A 108 -2.05 -2.44 -26.32
CA LYS A 108 -2.78 -1.58 -27.26
C LYS A 108 -1.98 -1.24 -28.53
N MET A 109 -0.65 -1.23 -28.48
CA MET A 109 0.20 -1.03 -29.66
C MET A 109 0.34 -2.31 -30.48
N GLU A 110 0.47 -3.46 -29.84
CA GLU A 110 0.53 -4.78 -30.50
C GLU A 110 -0.80 -5.13 -31.20
N ASP A 111 -1.94 -4.73 -30.61
CA ASP A 111 -3.27 -4.96 -31.18
C ASP A 111 -3.58 -4.05 -32.39
N LYS A 112 -2.74 -3.04 -32.66
CA LYS A 112 -2.88 -2.23 -33.88
C LYS A 112 -2.36 -3.00 -35.08
N LYS A 113 -3.29 -3.55 -35.87
CA LYS A 113 -2.97 -4.07 -37.20
C LYS A 113 -2.33 -2.97 -38.05
N ILE A 114 -1.22 -3.30 -38.68
CA ILE A 114 -0.59 -2.44 -39.69
C ILE A 114 -1.58 -2.33 -40.87
N PRO A 115 -1.97 -1.11 -41.29
CA PRO A 115 -2.86 -0.96 -42.43
C PRO A 115 -2.19 -1.55 -43.68
N GLU A 116 -2.95 -2.29 -44.50
CA GLU A 116 -2.44 -2.99 -45.69
C GLU A 116 -1.93 -2.03 -46.79
N ASN A 117 -2.19 -0.72 -46.65
CA ASN A 117 -1.75 0.33 -47.57
C ASN A 117 -0.61 1.17 -46.98
N ILE A 118 0.47 0.53 -46.52
CA ILE A 118 1.74 1.23 -46.35
C ILE A 118 2.50 1.08 -47.67
N ASP A 119 2.89 2.20 -48.26
CA ASP A 119 3.73 2.29 -49.46
C ASP A 119 5.18 1.86 -49.15
#